data_AF-A0A4Q1RCC0-F1
#
_entry.id   AF-A0A4Q1RCC0-F1
#
_cell.length_a   1.000
_cell.length_b   1.000
_cell.length_c   1.000
_cell.angle_alpha   90.00
_cell.angle_beta   90.00
_cell.angle_gamma   90.00
#
_symmetry.space_group_name_H-M   'P 1'
#
loop_
_entity.id
_entity.type
_entity.pdbx_description
1 polymer ?
#
loop_
_entity_poly.entity_id
_entity_poly.type
_entity_poly.pdbx_seq_one_letter_code
_entity_poly.pdbx_strand_id
1 'polypeptide(L)'
;MHVPEEIRAEAAALIDHHALGLWKPNDADRRAAVALYRFLETGLPLTGEQIRSALEHAEPSAGLHERLLKLLRETAGLLDDEAVAESAAGRDAVDHVCLLLDALALSAHSGQ
;
A
#
# COMPACT_ATOMS: atom_id res chain seq x y z
N MET A 1 -13.56 14.13 8.03
CA MET A 1 -12.20 13.67 7.69
C MET A 1 -12.38 12.65 6.58
N HIS A 2 -11.89 12.92 5.37
CA HIS A 2 -12.18 12.12 4.17
C HIS A 2 -11.05 11.10 3.94
N VAL A 3 -10.76 10.32 4.99
CA VAL A 3 -9.63 9.39 5.03
C VAL A 3 -9.60 8.43 3.82
N PRO A 4 -10.73 7.85 3.36
CA PRO A 4 -10.71 6.99 2.17
C PRO A 4 -10.30 7.74 0.88
N GLU A 5 -10.75 8.97 0.69
CA GLU A 5 -10.43 9.76 -0.51
C GLU A 5 -8.95 10.18 -0.52
N GLU A 6 -8.40 10.50 0.65
CA GLU A 6 -6.98 10.83 0.81
C GLU A 6 -6.08 9.61 0.50
N ILE A 7 -6.42 8.44 1.03
CA ILE A 7 -5.72 7.17 0.76
C ILE A 7 -5.76 6.87 -0.74
N ARG A 8 -6.94 6.96 -1.36
CA ARG A 8 -7.11 6.71 -2.80
C ARG A 8 -6.26 7.67 -3.64
N ALA A 9 -6.32 8.97 -3.35
CA ALA A 9 -5.59 9.99 -4.10
C ALA A 9 -4.07 9.80 -3.99
N GLU A 10 -3.57 9.50 -2.79
CA GLU A 10 -2.16 9.23 -2.57
C GLU A 10 -1.71 7.94 -3.26
N ALA A 11 -2.51 6.87 -3.20
CA ALA A 11 -2.22 5.62 -3.90
C ALA A 11 -2.13 5.82 -5.42
N ALA A 12 -3.10 6.53 -6.01
CA ALA A 12 -3.07 6.88 -7.43
C ALA A 12 -1.85 7.73 -7.81
N ALA A 13 -1.51 8.74 -7.00
CA ALA A 13 -0.34 9.57 -7.23
C ALA A 13 0.97 8.76 -7.18
N LEU A 14 1.08 7.78 -6.26
CA LEU A 14 2.25 6.91 -6.19
C LEU A 14 2.34 5.96 -7.39
N ILE A 15 1.22 5.43 -7.88
CA ILE A 15 1.18 4.63 -9.12
C ILE A 15 1.69 5.46 -10.30
N ASP A 16 1.16 6.68 -10.48
CA ASP A 16 1.55 7.58 -11.57
C ASP A 16 3.02 7.97 -11.46
N HIS A 17 3.50 8.35 -10.27
CA HIS A 17 4.91 8.69 -10.07
C HIS A 17 5.83 7.50 -10.32
N HIS A 18 5.40 6.27 -9.97
CA HIS A 18 6.15 5.06 -10.25
C HIS A 18 6.20 4.77 -11.76
N ALA A 19 5.06 4.85 -12.45
CA ALA A 19 4.96 4.64 -13.90
C ALA A 19 5.78 5.67 -14.70
N LEU A 20 5.82 6.92 -14.24
CA LEU A 20 6.63 7.99 -14.85
C LEU A 20 8.11 7.95 -14.43
N GLY A 21 8.51 7.03 -13.54
CA GLY A 21 9.87 6.94 -13.00
C GLY A 21 10.29 8.12 -12.10
N LEU A 22 9.33 8.93 -11.67
CA LEU A 22 9.52 10.10 -10.78
C LEU A 22 9.72 9.69 -9.32
N TRP A 23 9.22 8.51 -8.95
CA TRP A 23 9.43 7.90 -7.65
C TRP A 23 9.88 6.46 -7.80
N LYS A 24 10.84 6.04 -6.96
CA LYS A 24 11.32 4.66 -6.88
C LYS A 24 11.20 4.15 -5.44
N PRO A 25 10.55 3.00 -5.22
CA PRO A 25 10.47 2.40 -3.89
C PRO A 25 11.85 1.94 -3.43
N ASN A 26 12.19 2.24 -2.17
CA ASN A 26 13.42 1.71 -1.57
C ASN A 26 13.26 0.20 -1.26
N ASP A 27 14.29 -0.42 -0.67
CA ASP A 27 14.22 -1.86 -0.35
C ASP A 27 13.22 -2.17 0.77
N ALA A 28 12.97 -1.25 1.70
CA ALA A 28 11.95 -1.42 2.74
C ALA A 28 10.53 -1.39 2.14
N ASP A 29 10.25 -0.42 1.28
CA ASP A 29 9.02 -0.27 0.51
C ASP A 29 8.77 -1.49 -0.35
N ARG A 30 9.79 -1.97 -1.08
CA ARG A 30 9.71 -3.18 -1.90
C ARG A 30 9.43 -4.42 -1.05
N ARG A 31 10.10 -4.59 0.10
CA ARG A 31 9.86 -5.72 1.01
C ARG A 31 8.43 -5.71 1.55
N ALA A 32 7.95 -4.56 2.01
CA ALA A 32 6.56 -4.40 2.47
C ALA A 32 5.56 -4.69 1.35
N ALA A 33 5.79 -4.12 0.16
CA ALA A 33 4.92 -4.31 -0.99
C ALA A 33 4.84 -5.79 -1.42
N VAL A 34 5.98 -6.46 -1.52
CA VAL A 34 6.04 -7.90 -1.87
C VAL A 34 5.41 -8.77 -0.78
N ALA A 35 5.63 -8.46 0.51
CA ALA A 35 5.01 -9.20 1.60
C ALA A 35 3.48 -9.11 1.54
N LEU A 36 2.95 -7.90 1.31
CA LEU A 36 1.51 -7.68 1.19
C LEU A 36 0.93 -8.28 -0.09
N TYR A 37 1.66 -8.19 -1.21
CA TYR A 37 1.28 -8.81 -2.47
C TYR A 37 1.10 -10.33 -2.33
N ARG A 38 2.01 -11.00 -1.63
CA ARG A 38 1.90 -12.45 -1.37
C ARG A 38 0.63 -12.83 -0.60
N PHE A 39 0.13 -11.95 0.27
CA PHE A 39 -1.17 -12.16 0.91
C PHE A 39 -2.32 -12.01 -0.10
N LEU A 40 -2.25 -11.00 -0.99
CA LEU A 40 -3.24 -10.82 -2.06
C LEU A 40 -3.29 -12.01 -3.02
N GLU A 41 -2.15 -12.65 -3.31
CA GLU A 41 -2.10 -13.88 -4.13
C GLU A 41 -2.92 -15.04 -3.54
N THR A 42 -3.22 -15.02 -2.23
CA THR A 42 -4.09 -16.03 -1.60
C THR A 42 -5.58 -15.83 -1.89
N GLY A 43 -5.96 -14.71 -2.52
CA GLY A 43 -7.35 -14.35 -2.81
C GLY A 43 -8.14 -13.88 -1.59
N LEU A 44 -7.48 -13.66 -0.45
CA LEU A 44 -8.08 -13.11 0.77
C LEU A 44 -7.95 -11.59 0.81
N PRO A 45 -8.94 -10.88 1.40
CA PRO A 45 -8.86 -9.43 1.57
C PRO A 45 -7.71 -9.06 2.52
N LEU A 46 -7.08 -7.91 2.25
CA LEU A 46 -6.10 -7.32 3.15
C LEU A 46 -6.75 -6.91 4.47
N THR A 47 -6.04 -7.14 5.58
CA THR A 47 -6.44 -6.68 6.91
C THR A 47 -5.45 -5.68 7.48
N GLY A 48 -5.93 -4.82 8.38
CA GLY A 48 -5.05 -3.88 9.10
C GLY A 48 -3.91 -4.59 9.85
N GLU A 49 -4.16 -5.78 10.40
CA GLU A 49 -3.15 -6.61 11.05
C GLU A 49 -2.06 -7.09 10.08
N GLN A 50 -2.42 -7.56 8.89
CA GLN A 50 -1.45 -7.97 7.87
C GLN A 50 -0.57 -6.79 7.44
N ILE A 51 -1.18 -5.61 7.26
CA ILE A 51 -0.44 -4.39 6.93
C ILE A 51 0.53 -4.02 8.05
N ARG A 52 0.07 -4.01 9.31
CA ARG A 52 0.93 -3.74 10.47
C ARG A 52 2.07 -4.74 10.56
N SER A 53 1.79 -6.03 10.38
CA SER A 53 2.80 -7.09 10.39
C SER A 53 3.84 -6.88 9.28
N ALA A 54 3.43 -6.57 8.05
CA ALA A 54 4.37 -6.29 6.96
C ALA A 54 5.24 -5.05 7.23
N LEU A 55 4.68 -4.03 7.88
CA LEU A 55 5.40 -2.81 8.27
C LEU A 55 6.41 -3.04 9.40
N GLU A 56 6.14 -3.94 10.34
CA GLU A 56 7.10 -4.31 11.41
C GLU A 56 8.36 -4.97 10.85
N HIS A 57 8.24 -5.66 9.73
CA HIS A 57 9.37 -6.29 9.04
C HIS A 57 10.10 -5.33 8.07
N ALA A 58 9.55 -4.15 7.83
CA ALA A 58 10.19 -3.11 7.03
C ALA A 58 11.12 -2.28 7.93
N GLU A 59 12.43 -2.27 7.62
CA GLU A 59 13.39 -1.46 8.38
C GLU A 59 12.99 0.02 8.41
N PRO A 60 13.15 0.71 9.56
CA PRO A 60 12.85 2.13 9.65
C PRO A 60 13.80 2.93 8.75
N SER A 61 13.28 3.45 7.64
CA SER A 61 14.00 4.32 6.71
C SER A 61 13.60 5.78 6.96
N ALA A 62 14.56 6.65 7.25
CA ALA A 62 14.31 8.08 7.43
C ALA A 62 14.23 8.80 6.07
N GLY A 63 13.13 9.50 5.77
CA GLY A 63 13.02 10.46 4.67
C GLY A 63 11.75 10.34 3.80
N LEU A 64 11.76 10.99 2.62
CA LEU A 64 10.66 10.99 1.63
C LEU A 64 10.15 9.59 1.20
N HIS A 65 10.87 8.54 1.57
CA HIS A 65 10.51 7.15 1.36
C HIS A 65 9.42 6.65 2.33
N GLU A 66 9.00 7.47 3.30
CA GLU A 66 7.89 7.13 4.20
C GLU A 66 6.51 7.26 3.55
N ARG A 67 6.38 7.69 2.29
CA ARG A 67 5.05 7.86 1.64
C ARG A 67 4.29 6.55 1.56
N LEU A 68 4.93 5.47 1.10
CA LEU A 68 4.28 4.16 1.05
C LEU A 68 3.97 3.63 2.45
N LEU A 69 4.93 3.70 3.38
CA LEU A 69 4.73 3.23 4.75
C LEU A 69 3.61 4.01 5.47
N LYS A 70 3.53 5.32 5.26
CA LYS A 70 2.46 6.18 5.78
C LYS A 70 1.11 5.79 5.18
N LEU A 71 1.03 5.65 3.85
CA LEU A 71 -0.19 5.22 3.16
C LEU A 71 -0.67 3.87 3.70
N LEU A 72 0.24 2.92 3.90
CA LEU A 72 -0.06 1.60 4.47
C LEU A 72 -0.56 1.72 5.92
N ARG A 73 0.05 2.55 6.76
CA ARG A 73 -0.44 2.80 8.13
C ARG A 73 -1.85 3.40 8.14
N GLU A 74 -2.12 4.36 7.27
CA GLU A 74 -3.45 4.98 7.14
C GLU A 74 -4.48 3.97 6.63
N THR A 75 -4.10 3.13 5.66
CA THR A 75 -4.93 2.03 5.17
C THR A 75 -5.23 1.00 6.26
N ALA A 76 -4.24 0.66 7.10
CA ALA A 76 -4.45 -0.23 8.24
C ALA A 76 -5.47 0.35 9.22
N GLY A 77 -5.36 1.65 9.53
CA GLY A 77 -6.33 2.34 10.38
C GLY A 77 -7.74 2.41 9.78
N LEU A 78 -7.86 2.55 8.46
CA LEU A 78 -9.13 2.45 7.75
C LEU A 78 -9.73 1.05 7.85
N LEU A 79 -8.92 0.00 7.67
CA LEU A 79 -9.36 -1.40 7.74
C LEU A 79 -9.74 -1.84 9.16
N ASP A 80 -9.22 -1.18 10.20
CA ASP A 80 -9.62 -1.42 11.59
C ASP A 80 -11.05 -0.88 11.87
N ASP A 81 -11.60 0.01 11.02
CA ASP A 81 -12.99 0.48 11.07
C ASP A 81 -13.85 -0.24 10.01
N GLU A 82 -14.53 -1.31 10.44
CA GLU A 82 -15.36 -2.16 9.55
C GLU A 82 -16.44 -1.37 8.79
N ALA A 83 -17.04 -0.36 9.42
CA ALA A 83 -18.09 0.44 8.77
C ALA A 83 -17.52 1.31 7.64
N VAL A 84 -16.31 1.83 7.82
CA VAL A 84 -15.60 2.60 6.79
C VAL A 84 -15.05 1.67 5.71
N ALA A 85 -14.43 0.56 6.08
CA ALA A 85 -13.85 -0.43 5.17
C ALA A 85 -14.91 -1.01 4.21
N GLU A 86 -16.10 -1.32 4.71
CA GLU A 86 -17.20 -1.86 3.89
C GLU A 86 -17.95 -0.81 3.06
N SER A 87 -17.67 0.47 3.28
CA SER A 87 -18.24 1.56 2.49
C SER A 87 -17.69 1.57 1.06
N ALA A 88 -18.44 2.13 0.11
CA ALA A 88 -17.97 2.25 -1.27
C ALA A 88 -16.65 3.03 -1.39
N ALA A 89 -16.46 4.07 -0.58
CA ALA A 89 -15.24 4.85 -0.57
C ALA A 89 -14.06 4.08 0.06
N GLY A 90 -14.32 3.30 1.12
CA GLY A 90 -13.30 2.45 1.75
C GLY A 90 -12.81 1.35 0.81
N ARG A 91 -13.73 0.65 0.14
CA ARG A 91 -13.40 -0.37 -0.87
C ARG A 91 -12.59 0.21 -2.03
N ASP A 92 -13.02 1.34 -2.58
CA ASP A 92 -12.29 2.03 -3.66
C ASP A 92 -10.87 2.45 -3.24
N ALA A 93 -10.71 2.93 -2.00
CA ALA A 93 -9.40 3.28 -1.45
C ALA A 93 -8.48 2.05 -1.32
N VAL A 94 -9.00 0.95 -0.76
CA VAL A 94 -8.26 -0.30 -0.60
C VAL A 94 -7.89 -0.91 -1.96
N ASP A 95 -8.79 -0.87 -2.94
CA ASP A 95 -8.53 -1.33 -4.31
C ASP A 95 -7.35 -0.58 -4.94
N HIS A 96 -7.29 0.75 -4.80
CA HIS A 96 -6.16 1.52 -5.31
C HIS A 96 -4.85 1.20 -4.61
N VAL A 97 -4.89 0.89 -3.31
CA VAL A 97 -3.70 0.41 -2.57
C VAL A 97 -3.27 -0.98 -3.08
N CYS A 98 -4.20 -1.90 -3.33
CA CYS A 98 -3.90 -3.19 -3.94
C CYS A 98 -3.25 -3.04 -5.33
N LEU A 99 -3.75 -2.13 -6.16
CA LEU A 99 -3.16 -1.82 -7.47
C LEU A 99 -1.73 -1.27 -7.35
N LEU A 100 -1.47 -0.40 -6.38
CA LEU A 100 -0.13 0.10 -6.09
C LEU A 100 0.81 -1.05 -5.69
N LEU A 101 0.35 -1.94 -4.81
CA LEU A 101 1.15 -3.08 -4.36
C LEU A 101 1.52 -4.02 -5.52
N ASP A 102 0.58 -4.31 -6.41
CA ASP A 102 0.83 -5.11 -7.62
C ASP A 102 1.85 -4.44 -8.55
N ALA A 103 1.70 -3.14 -8.83
CA ALA A 103 2.64 -2.39 -9.66
C ALA A 103 4.08 -2.42 -9.11
N LEU A 104 4.22 -2.31 -7.78
CA LEU A 104 5.53 -2.37 -7.11
C LEU A 104 6.11 -3.79 -7.11
N ALA A 105 5.27 -4.81 -6.88
CA ALA A 105 5.69 -6.22 -6.91
C ALA A 105 6.14 -6.65 -8.31
N LEU A 106 5.42 -6.27 -9.36
CA LEU A 106 5.77 -6.57 -10.75
C LEU A 106 7.07 -5.90 -11.19
N SER A 107 7.29 -4.65 -10.76
CA SER A 107 8.55 -3.96 -11.06
C SER A 107 9.75 -4.56 -10.34
N ALA A 108 9.56 -5.18 -9.17
CA ALA A 108 10.63 -5.90 -8.47
C ALA A 108 11.04 -7.19 -9.22
N HIS A 109 10.11 -7.82 -9.94
CA HIS A 109 10.39 -9.03 -10.73
C HIS A 109 10.99 -8.74 -12.11
N SER A 110 10.78 -7.53 -12.66
CA SER A 110 11.28 -7.14 -13.98
C SER A 110 12.79 -6.83 -14.03
N GLY A 111 13.50 -6.99 -12.90
CA GLY A 111 14.93 -6.68 -12.76
C GLY A 111 15.87 -7.90 -12.66
N GLN A 112 15.43 -9.10 -13.07
CA GLN A 112 16.28 -10.31 -13.16
C GLN A 112 16.80 -10.55 -14.58
#